data_AF-A0A920W9Y0-F1
#
_entry.id   AF-A0A920W9Y0-F1
#
_cell.length_a   1.000
_cell.length_b   1.000
_cell.length_c   1.000
_cell.angle_alpha   90.00
_cell.angle_beta   90.00
_cell.angle_gamma   90.00
#
_symmetry.space_group_name_H-M   'P 1'
#
loop_
_entity.id
_entity.type
_entity.pdbx_description
1 polymer ?
#
loop_
_entity_poly.entity_id
_entity_poly.type
_entity_poly.pdbx_seq_one_letter_code
_entity_poly.pdbx_strand_id
1 'polypeptide(L)' 'MAFMNRRLERSVDMVSFMTSQDYMFVSSSLLKGKVARLGGDVTGMVPPHVVKAEKC' A
#
# COMPACT_ATOMS: atom_id res chain seq x y z
N MET A 1 -12.49 8.12 -8.35
CA MET A 1 -11.17 8.48 -8.92
C MET A 1 -11.13 8.34 -10.44
N ALA A 2 -11.51 7.18 -11.01
CA ALA A 2 -11.46 6.95 -12.46
C ALA A 2 -12.08 8.08 -13.33
N PHE A 3 -13.23 8.63 -12.93
CA PHE A 3 -13.89 9.71 -13.68
C PHE A 3 -13.13 11.05 -13.65
N MET A 4 -12.43 11.37 -12.55
CA MET A 4 -11.61 12.59 -12.49
C MET A 4 -10.40 12.48 -13.42
N ASN A 5 -9.75 11.31 -13.44
CA ASN A 5 -8.59 11.07 -14.30
C ASN A 5 -8.98 11.10 -15.77
N ARG A 6 -10.16 10.56 -16.13
CA ARG A 6 -10.69 10.62 -17.49
C ARG A 6 -11.09 12.04 -17.95
N ARG A 7 -11.36 12.96 -17.00
CA ARG A 7 -11.56 14.38 -17.30
C ARG A 7 -10.25 15.12 -17.53
N LEU A 8 -9.14 14.68 -16.92
CA LEU A 8 -7.82 15.28 -17.06
C LEU A 8 -7.13 14.84 -18.35
N GLU A 9 -7.16 13.53 -18.66
CA GLU A 9 -6.61 12.97 -19.88
C GLU A 9 -7.58 11.90 -20.42
N ARG A 10 -8.10 12.11 -21.62
CA ARG A 10 -9.14 11.23 -22.21
C ARG A 10 -8.55 9.99 -22.89
N SER A 11 -7.25 10.00 -23.19
CA SER A 11 -6.56 8.86 -23.81
C SER A 11 -6.13 7.78 -22.81
N VAL A 12 -6.22 8.05 -21.49
CA VAL A 12 -5.78 7.12 -20.44
C VAL A 12 -6.99 6.55 -19.71
N ASP A 13 -7.12 5.23 -19.78
CA ASP A 13 -8.08 4.47 -18.99
C ASP A 13 -7.45 3.98 -17.67
N MET A 14 -8.26 3.96 -16.61
CA MET A 14 -7.86 3.48 -15.29
C MET A 14 -8.66 2.23 -14.93
N VAL A 15 -7.97 1.12 -14.74
CA VAL A 15 -8.54 -0.15 -14.28
C VAL A 15 -8.18 -0.35 -12.81
N SER A 16 -9.17 -0.63 -11.96
CA SER A 16 -8.96 -0.94 -10.55
C SER A 16 -9.18 -2.43 -10.32
N PHE A 17 -8.23 -3.07 -9.66
CA PHE A 17 -8.37 -4.46 -9.21
C PHE A 17 -8.84 -4.51 -7.75
N MET A 18 -9.55 -5.57 -7.41
CA MET A 18 -9.84 -5.87 -6.01
C MET A 18 -8.61 -6.52 -5.37
N THR A 19 -8.33 -6.14 -4.12
CA THR A 19 -7.26 -6.73 -3.32
C THR A 19 -7.66 -8.13 -2.86
N SER A 20 -6.70 -9.05 -2.77
CA SER A 20 -6.90 -10.36 -2.13
C SER A 20 -7.29 -10.18 -0.66
N GLN A 21 -8.15 -11.07 -0.15
CA GLN A 21 -8.63 -11.02 1.23
C GLN A 21 -7.49 -10.99 2.25
N ASP A 22 -6.38 -11.70 1.98
CA ASP A 22 -5.20 -11.77 2.85
C ASP A 22 -4.52 -10.40 3.05
N TYR A 23 -4.66 -9.48 2.09
CA TYR A 23 -4.02 -8.17 2.10
C TYR A 23 -5.02 -7.01 2.23
N MET A 24 -6.29 -7.28 2.49
CA MET A 24 -7.36 -6.28 2.55
C MET A 24 -7.13 -5.20 3.61
N PHE A 25 -6.42 -5.54 4.69
CA PHE A 25 -6.13 -4.62 5.79
C PHE A 25 -4.72 -4.02 5.74
N VAL A 26 -3.93 -4.37 4.73
CA VAL A 26 -2.55 -3.91 4.60
C VAL A 26 -2.52 -2.55 3.93
N SER A 27 -2.05 -1.53 4.64
CA SER A 27 -1.80 -0.20 4.06
C SER A 27 -0.47 0.37 4.54
N SER A 28 0.16 1.17 3.69
CA SER A 28 1.44 1.83 3.99
C SER A 28 1.37 2.71 5.24
N SER A 29 0.26 3.42 5.45
CA SER A 29 0.11 4.31 6.62
C SER A 29 -0.07 3.53 7.92
N LEU A 30 -0.77 2.39 7.88
CA LEU A 30 -0.93 1.53 9.06
C LEU A 30 0.38 0.83 9.41
N LEU A 31 1.05 0.23 8.42
CA LEU A 31 2.31 -0.47 8.60
C LEU A 31 3.40 0.47 9.12
N LYS A 32 3.65 1.59 8.43
CA LYS A 32 4.73 2.51 8.78
C LYS A 32 4.39 3.38 9.98
N GLY A 33 3.20 3.97 9.97
CA GLY A 33 2.81 4.99 10.95
C GLY A 33 2.40 4.44 12.31
N LYS A 34 1.90 3.20 12.37
CA LYS A 34 1.43 2.58 13.61
C LYS A 34 2.30 1.39 14.02
N VAL A 35 2.44 0.38 13.17
CA VAL A 35 3.08 -0.89 13.58
C VAL A 35 4.60 -0.72 13.71
N ALA A 36 5.28 -0.28 12.65
CA ALA A 36 6.73 -0.12 12.66
C ALA A 36 7.21 0.90 13.70
N ARG A 37 6.51 2.04 13.82
CA ARG A 37 6.83 3.10 14.79
C ARG A 37 6.66 2.69 16.25
N LEU A 38 5.81 1.70 16.53
CA LEU A 38 5.61 1.13 17.87
C LEU A 38 6.50 -0.10 18.14
N GLY A 39 7.42 -0.44 17.22
CA GLY A 39 8.30 -1.60 17.35
C GLY A 39 7.62 -2.94 17.03
N GLY A 40 6.46 -2.92 16.36
CA GLY A 40 5.78 -4.12 15.91
C GLY A 40 6.50 -4.79 14.74
N ASP A 41 6.45 -6.13 14.68
CA ASP A 41 7.06 -6.89 13.60
C ASP A 41 6.19 -6.84 12.32
N VAL A 42 6.81 -6.48 11.20
CA VAL A 42 6.18 -6.38 9.87
C VAL A 42 6.74 -7.40 8.88
N THR A 43 7.60 -8.32 9.32
CA THR A 43 8.38 -9.24 8.45
C THR A 43 7.50 -10.15 7.57
N GLY A 44 6.27 -10.46 7.98
CA GLY A 44 5.31 -11.25 7.18
C GLY A 44 4.35 -10.43 6.30
N MET A 45 4.37 -9.10 6.41
CA MET A 45 3.43 -8.21 5.70
C MET A 45 4.08 -7.44 4.55
N VAL A 46 5.41 -7.36 4.54
CA VAL A 46 6.17 -6.67 3.49
C VAL A 46 7.38 -7.49 3.05
N PRO A 47 7.84 -7.34 1.81
CA PRO A 47 9.07 -7.98 1.36
C PRO A 47 10.30 -7.63 2.22
N PRO A 48 11.31 -8.50 2.30
CA PRO A 48 12.44 -8.36 3.22
C PRO A 48 13.29 -7.11 2.97
N HIS A 49 13.30 -6.57 1.74
CA HIS A 49 14.01 -5.32 1.43
C HIS A 49 13.33 -4.10 2.07
N VAL A 50 11.99 -4.10 2.21
CA VAL A 50 11.23 -3.03 2.85
C VAL A 50 11.45 -3.04 4.35
N VAL A 51 11.49 -4.24 4.97
CA VAL A 51 11.79 -4.39 6.41
C VAL A 51 13.12 -3.75 6.79
N LYS A 52 14.14 -3.86 5.92
CA LYS A 52 15.45 -3.24 6.15
C LYS A 52 15.39 -1.71 6.08
N ALA A 53 14.62 -1.16 5.14
CA ALA A 53 14.47 0.28 4.96
C ALA A 53 13.66 0.94 6.10
N GLU A 54 12.73 0.21 6.72
CA GLU A 54 11.89 0.71 7.82
C GLU A 54 12.57 0.66 9.20
N LYS A 55 13.66 -0.10 9.34
CA LYS A 55 14.42 -0.24 10.60
C LYS A 55 15.62 0.72 10.72
N CYS A 56 15.78 1.64 9.78
CA CYS A 56 16.83 2.67 9.77
C CYS A 56 16.30 4.03 10.23
#